data_AF-R1HXV1-F1
#
_entry.id   AF-R1HXV1-F1
#
_cell.length_a   1.000
_cell.length_b   1.000
_cell.length_c   1.000
_cell.angle_alpha   90.00
_cell.angle_beta   90.00
_cell.angle_gamma   90.00
#
_symmetry.space_group_name_H-M   'P 1'
#
loop_
_entity.id
_entity.type
_entity.pdbx_description
1 polymer ?
#
loop_
_entity_poly.entity_id
_entity_poly.type
_entity_poly.pdbx_seq_one_letter_code
_entity_poly.pdbx_strand_id
1 'polypeptide(L)'
;MVPERDPAATALNGLLPLRREYTQAWHGFDRNEVRQYLDHVEAQLRRVLGERDAAVAQAAAATREAETARQQVATLEARVEELKRPPERLEDLDERMQRTVTLAQARADEIIKRAEAAAEKTWAGSTEASTKLRERYTKLVAELDKQADLLHSEHENALSETRAEVQRLTVEAAQRRELLDTEAERKRRKLEREFEASLAAQKAALEKHVADQRTASKNQAERRIAEATAEAKRRLDEATAEAKRRLDEATTQAAQRTTVANRKVERLAEIREQARKSLAMAEDILNRSETQLAALPEEAVIPQASKLVGGDDPESATTPSAPVVPVVQPSIPKAAAPKPAPKPVAAPKPAPQAAKPGNTPANSNGPATKPANGNGAKPLSPAAGKPGS
;
A
#
# COMPACT_ATOMS: atom_id res chain seq x y z
N MET A 1 -69.51 -39.58 -21.77
CA MET A 1 -69.79 -40.91 -22.34
C MET A 1 -69.64 -41.92 -21.23
N VAL A 2 -70.76 -42.39 -20.68
CA VAL A 2 -70.78 -43.54 -19.76
C VAL A 2 -70.85 -44.78 -20.65
N PRO A 3 -69.96 -45.78 -20.50
CA PRO A 3 -70.12 -47.03 -21.23
C PRO A 3 -71.36 -47.75 -20.68
N GLU A 4 -72.33 -47.94 -21.56
CA GLU A 4 -73.56 -48.69 -21.31
C GLU A 4 -73.17 -50.13 -20.95
N ARG A 5 -73.48 -50.56 -19.72
CA ARG A 5 -73.17 -51.91 -19.26
C ARG A 5 -74.19 -52.88 -19.88
N ASP A 6 -73.77 -53.63 -20.90
CA ASP A 6 -74.57 -54.71 -21.47
C ASP A 6 -75.08 -55.67 -20.37
N PRO A 7 -76.39 -55.71 -20.08
CA PRO A 7 -76.92 -56.61 -19.05
C PRO A 7 -76.79 -58.08 -19.47
N ALA A 8 -76.77 -58.35 -20.78
CA ALA A 8 -76.60 -59.68 -21.36
C ALA A 8 -75.28 -60.36 -20.95
N ALA A 9 -74.19 -59.60 -20.82
CA ALA A 9 -72.89 -60.13 -20.40
C ALA A 9 -72.87 -60.58 -18.92
N THR A 10 -73.79 -60.05 -18.09
CA THR A 10 -73.90 -60.43 -16.68
C THR A 10 -74.75 -61.69 -16.49
N ALA A 11 -75.74 -61.94 -17.37
CA ALA A 11 -76.62 -63.11 -17.29
C ALA A 11 -75.87 -64.43 -17.53
N LEU A 12 -74.97 -64.49 -18.51
CA LEU A 12 -74.20 -65.70 -18.83
C LEU A 12 -73.21 -66.13 -17.73
N ASN A 13 -72.76 -65.21 -16.88
CA ASN A 13 -71.85 -65.52 -15.76
C ASN A 13 -72.54 -66.15 -14.53
N GLY A 14 -73.88 -66.27 -14.53
CA GLY A 14 -74.63 -66.93 -13.47
C GLY A 14 -74.66 -68.46 -13.56
N LEU A 15 -74.33 -69.01 -14.74
CA LEU A 15 -74.28 -70.44 -15.01
C LEU A 15 -72.88 -71.00 -14.66
N LEU A 16 -72.59 -71.06 -13.35
CA LEU A 16 -71.41 -71.77 -12.85
C LEU A 16 -71.44 -73.22 -13.37
N PRO A 17 -70.29 -73.77 -13.83
CA PRO A 17 -70.23 -75.17 -14.25
C PRO A 17 -70.61 -76.05 -13.07
N LEU A 18 -71.70 -76.81 -13.26
CA LEU A 18 -72.20 -77.79 -12.32
C LEU A 18 -71.05 -78.68 -11.83
N ARG A 19 -70.69 -78.61 -10.53
CA ARG A 19 -69.67 -79.49 -9.96
C ARG A 19 -70.15 -80.93 -10.11
N ARG A 20 -69.52 -81.65 -11.02
CA ARG A 20 -69.92 -82.99 -11.48
C ARG A 20 -69.11 -84.11 -10.81
N GLU A 21 -68.37 -83.75 -9.76
CA GLU A 21 -67.53 -84.62 -8.96
C GLU A 21 -68.22 -84.84 -7.62
N TYR A 22 -68.64 -86.07 -7.37
CA TYR A 22 -69.21 -86.52 -6.10
C TYR A 22 -68.17 -87.37 -5.37
N THR A 23 -68.06 -87.26 -4.05
CA THR A 23 -67.20 -88.13 -3.25
C THR A 23 -67.77 -89.55 -3.18
N GLN A 24 -66.87 -90.54 -3.18
CA GLN A 24 -67.24 -91.95 -3.15
C GLN A 24 -67.27 -92.45 -1.70
N ALA A 25 -68.46 -92.83 -1.24
CA ALA A 25 -68.70 -93.53 0.01
C ALA A 25 -68.66 -95.06 -0.19
N TRP A 26 -68.63 -95.81 0.92
CA TRP A 26 -68.44 -97.27 0.92
C TRP A 26 -69.42 -98.08 0.03
N HIS A 27 -70.59 -97.52 -0.30
CA HIS A 27 -71.60 -98.12 -1.18
C HIS A 27 -72.15 -97.15 -2.26
N GLY A 28 -71.30 -96.29 -2.84
CA GLY A 28 -71.67 -95.43 -3.98
C GLY A 28 -71.21 -93.98 -3.82
N PHE A 29 -71.95 -93.02 -4.36
CA PHE A 29 -71.73 -91.60 -4.11
C PHE A 29 -72.41 -91.15 -2.82
N ASP A 30 -71.93 -90.07 -2.18
CA ASP A 30 -72.64 -89.50 -1.03
C ASP A 30 -74.05 -89.03 -1.44
N ARG A 31 -75.06 -89.60 -0.77
CA ARG A 31 -76.47 -89.28 -0.98
C ARG A 31 -76.80 -87.83 -0.63
N ASN A 32 -76.04 -87.21 0.27
CA ASN A 32 -76.23 -85.81 0.65
C ASN A 32 -75.72 -84.87 -0.45
N GLU A 33 -74.52 -85.11 -0.99
CA GLU A 33 -73.98 -84.35 -2.13
C GLU A 33 -74.88 -84.48 -3.37
N VAL A 34 -75.34 -85.69 -3.70
CA VAL A 34 -76.24 -85.91 -4.85
C VAL A 34 -77.59 -85.19 -4.67
N ARG A 35 -78.14 -85.15 -3.46
CA ARG A 35 -79.37 -84.38 -3.17
C ARG A 35 -79.15 -82.88 -3.31
N GLN A 36 -78.09 -82.34 -2.69
CA GLN A 36 -77.73 -80.93 -2.81
C GLN A 36 -77.50 -80.52 -4.27
N TYR A 37 -76.91 -81.39 -5.08
CA TYR A 37 -76.75 -81.19 -6.52
C TYR A 37 -78.10 -81.16 -7.25
N LEU A 38 -79.00 -82.11 -6.97
CA LEU A 38 -80.34 -82.13 -7.58
C LEU A 38 -81.16 -80.90 -7.17
N ASP A 39 -81.15 -80.52 -5.90
CA ASP A 39 -81.78 -79.30 -5.39
C ASP A 39 -81.22 -78.05 -6.08
N HIS A 40 -79.90 -78.01 -6.32
CA HIS A 40 -79.25 -76.94 -7.07
C HIS A 40 -79.64 -76.91 -8.55
N VAL A 41 -79.70 -78.06 -9.23
CA VAL A 41 -80.15 -78.17 -10.63
C VAL A 41 -81.64 -77.80 -10.75
N GLU A 42 -82.49 -78.22 -9.82
CA GLU A 42 -83.89 -77.78 -9.79
C GLU A 42 -84.02 -76.27 -9.55
N ALA A 43 -83.21 -75.69 -8.66
CA ALA A 43 -83.16 -74.25 -8.44
C ALA A 43 -82.69 -73.50 -9.70
N GLN A 44 -81.67 -74.01 -10.40
CA GLN A 44 -81.22 -73.47 -11.69
C GLN A 44 -82.29 -73.60 -12.77
N LEU A 45 -83.00 -74.73 -12.88
CA LEU A 45 -84.10 -74.92 -13.83
C LEU A 45 -85.28 -73.97 -13.53
N ARG A 46 -85.69 -73.84 -12.26
CA ARG A 46 -86.71 -72.86 -11.85
C ARG A 46 -86.29 -71.43 -12.19
N ARG A 47 -85.00 -71.10 -11.99
CA ARG A 47 -84.44 -69.80 -12.37
C ARG A 47 -84.46 -69.58 -13.89
N VAL A 48 -83.99 -70.53 -14.70
CA VAL A 48 -83.97 -70.42 -16.17
C VAL A 48 -85.39 -70.38 -16.73
N LEU A 49 -86.35 -71.10 -16.15
CA LEU A 49 -87.77 -70.99 -16.51
C LEU A 49 -88.32 -69.59 -16.17
N GLY A 50 -88.01 -69.05 -14.99
CA GLY A 50 -88.38 -67.69 -14.61
C GLY A 50 -87.74 -66.61 -15.51
N GLU A 51 -86.46 -66.76 -15.86
CA GLU A 51 -85.73 -65.88 -16.78
C GLU A 51 -86.29 -66.00 -18.21
N ARG A 52 -86.64 -67.21 -18.67
CA ARG A 52 -87.35 -67.45 -19.94
C ARG A 52 -88.71 -66.77 -19.95
N ASP A 53 -89.51 -66.94 -18.90
CA ASP A 53 -90.87 -66.40 -18.84
C ASP A 53 -90.86 -64.87 -18.72
N ALA A 54 -89.87 -64.31 -18.00
CA ALA A 54 -89.58 -62.88 -18.01
C ALA A 54 -89.15 -62.37 -19.40
N ALA A 55 -88.28 -63.09 -20.11
CA ALA A 55 -87.86 -62.74 -21.46
C ALA A 55 -89.01 -62.84 -22.48
N VAL A 56 -89.89 -63.83 -22.36
CA VAL A 56 -91.13 -63.96 -23.17
C VAL A 56 -92.09 -62.82 -22.87
N ALA A 57 -92.26 -62.43 -21.61
CA ALA A 57 -93.07 -61.27 -21.22
C ALA A 57 -92.49 -59.95 -21.77
N GLN A 58 -91.17 -59.76 -21.70
CA GLN A 58 -90.48 -58.61 -22.28
C GLN A 58 -90.60 -58.57 -23.81
N ALA A 59 -90.43 -59.70 -24.49
CA ALA A 59 -90.62 -59.80 -25.94
C ALA A 59 -92.07 -59.50 -26.36
N ALA A 60 -93.06 -60.00 -25.60
CA ALA A 60 -94.46 -59.69 -25.84
C ALA A 60 -94.80 -58.20 -25.61
N ALA A 61 -94.20 -57.58 -24.58
CA ALA A 61 -94.35 -56.14 -24.32
C ALA A 61 -93.73 -55.30 -25.45
N ALA A 62 -92.47 -55.56 -25.81
CA ALA A 62 -91.78 -54.89 -26.91
C ALA A 62 -92.49 -55.08 -28.28
N THR A 63 -93.12 -56.24 -28.50
CA THR A 63 -93.93 -56.47 -29.71
C THR A 63 -95.17 -55.58 -29.73
N ARG A 64 -95.88 -55.44 -28.60
CA ARG A 64 -97.03 -54.51 -28.49
C ARG A 64 -96.60 -53.06 -28.66
N GLU A 65 -95.48 -52.65 -28.06
CA GLU A 65 -94.91 -51.32 -28.25
C GLU A 65 -94.58 -51.06 -29.73
N ALA A 66 -93.93 -52.00 -30.42
CA ALA A 66 -93.64 -51.91 -31.84
C ALA A 66 -94.92 -51.88 -32.71
N GLU A 67 -95.97 -52.61 -32.35
CA GLU A 67 -97.27 -52.55 -33.02
C GLU A 67 -97.95 -51.19 -32.83
N THR A 68 -97.99 -50.65 -31.61
CA THR A 68 -98.54 -49.30 -31.35
C THR A 68 -97.76 -48.22 -32.07
N ALA A 69 -96.42 -48.30 -32.10
CA ALA A 69 -95.57 -47.39 -32.86
C ALA A 69 -95.83 -47.49 -34.37
N ARG A 70 -96.00 -48.70 -34.93
CA ARG A 70 -96.36 -48.91 -36.34
C ARG A 70 -97.74 -48.33 -36.67
N GLN A 71 -98.74 -48.52 -35.80
CA GLN A 71 -100.07 -47.93 -35.96
C GLN A 71 -100.02 -46.40 -35.92
N GLN A 72 -99.22 -45.82 -35.01
CA GLN A 72 -99.00 -44.38 -34.95
C GLN A 72 -98.31 -43.85 -36.22
N VAL A 73 -97.25 -44.52 -36.69
CA VAL A 73 -96.56 -44.17 -37.95
C VAL A 73 -97.53 -44.23 -39.13
N ALA A 74 -98.30 -45.32 -39.31
CA ALA A 74 -99.28 -45.43 -40.38
C ALA A 74 -100.37 -44.33 -40.30
N THR A 75 -100.80 -43.96 -39.08
CA THR A 75 -101.75 -42.86 -38.87
C THR A 75 -101.16 -41.50 -39.23
N LEU A 76 -99.89 -41.26 -38.89
CA LEU A 76 -99.16 -40.05 -39.23
C LEU A 76 -98.88 -39.98 -40.74
N GLU A 77 -98.51 -41.09 -41.38
CA GLU A 77 -98.31 -41.20 -42.83
C GLU A 77 -99.61 -40.92 -43.59
N ALA A 78 -100.74 -41.51 -43.19
CA ALA A 78 -102.05 -41.22 -43.78
C ALA A 78 -102.41 -39.72 -43.66
N ARG A 79 -102.15 -39.12 -42.49
CA ARG A 79 -102.37 -37.68 -42.27
C ARG A 79 -101.39 -36.80 -43.07
N VAL A 80 -100.16 -37.27 -43.32
CA VAL A 80 -99.21 -36.59 -44.21
C VAL A 80 -99.66 -36.67 -45.66
N GLU A 81 -100.19 -37.80 -46.14
CA GLU A 81 -100.77 -37.90 -47.49
C GLU A 81 -102.03 -37.04 -47.67
N GLU A 82 -102.87 -36.94 -46.63
CA GLU A 82 -103.98 -35.98 -46.58
C GLU A 82 -103.47 -34.53 -46.66
N LEU A 83 -102.42 -34.17 -45.92
CA LEU A 83 -101.78 -32.85 -45.98
C LEU A 83 -101.05 -32.58 -47.31
N LYS A 84 -100.66 -33.60 -48.07
CA LYS A 84 -100.09 -33.43 -49.43
C LYS A 84 -101.14 -33.10 -50.48
N ARG A 85 -102.43 -33.43 -50.25
CA ARG A 85 -103.51 -33.03 -51.17
C ARG A 85 -103.74 -31.51 -51.11
N PRO A 86 -104.13 -30.86 -52.23
CA PRO A 86 -104.58 -29.47 -52.20
C PRO A 86 -105.81 -29.32 -51.28
N PRO A 87 -105.95 -28.21 -50.53
CA PRO A 87 -107.13 -27.98 -49.70
C PRO A 87 -108.38 -27.76 -50.57
N GLU A 88 -109.48 -28.44 -50.25
CA GLU A 88 -110.76 -28.30 -50.93
C GLU A 88 -111.70 -27.27 -50.26
N ARG A 89 -111.35 -26.81 -49.04
CA ARG A 89 -112.09 -25.81 -48.26
C ARG A 89 -111.18 -24.68 -47.77
N LEU A 90 -111.79 -23.54 -47.44
CA LEU A 90 -111.07 -22.35 -46.92
C LEU A 90 -110.57 -22.57 -45.47
N GLU A 91 -111.34 -23.29 -44.65
CA GLU A 91 -110.99 -23.60 -43.26
C GLU A 91 -109.68 -24.42 -43.17
N ASP A 92 -109.48 -25.37 -44.10
CA ASP A 92 -108.25 -26.16 -44.23
C ASP A 92 -107.01 -25.28 -44.51
N LEU A 93 -107.19 -24.15 -45.20
CA LEU A 93 -106.12 -23.22 -45.54
C LEU A 93 -105.66 -22.44 -44.30
N ASP A 94 -106.61 -21.97 -43.48
CA ASP A 94 -106.33 -21.28 -42.22
C ASP A 94 -105.69 -22.22 -41.20
N GLU A 95 -106.17 -23.46 -41.06
CA GLU A 95 -105.52 -24.45 -40.21
C GLU A 95 -104.08 -24.76 -40.65
N ARG A 96 -103.85 -24.90 -41.96
CA ARG A 96 -102.50 -25.10 -42.51
C ARG A 96 -101.61 -23.89 -42.25
N MET A 97 -102.11 -22.67 -42.42
CA MET A 97 -101.37 -21.44 -42.16
C MET A 97 -101.02 -21.29 -40.67
N GLN A 98 -101.92 -21.62 -39.75
CA GLN A 98 -101.60 -21.66 -38.32
C GLN A 98 -100.55 -22.72 -38.00
N ARG A 99 -100.65 -23.92 -38.60
CA ARG A 99 -99.65 -25.00 -38.42
C ARG A 99 -98.28 -24.66 -39.02
N THR A 100 -98.19 -23.95 -40.15
CA THR A 100 -96.90 -23.51 -40.68
C THR A 100 -96.29 -22.39 -39.85
N VAL A 101 -97.09 -21.49 -39.27
CA VAL A 101 -96.62 -20.48 -38.31
C VAL A 101 -96.08 -21.14 -37.03
N THR A 102 -96.79 -22.10 -36.43
CA THR A 102 -96.30 -22.78 -35.22
C THR A 102 -95.07 -23.65 -35.49
N LEU A 103 -95.00 -24.31 -36.66
CA LEU A 103 -93.80 -25.02 -37.11
C LEU A 103 -92.62 -24.05 -37.31
N ALA A 104 -92.85 -22.88 -37.92
CA ALA A 104 -91.83 -21.87 -38.14
C ALA A 104 -91.32 -21.27 -36.82
N GLN A 105 -92.21 -21.04 -35.85
CA GLN A 105 -91.86 -20.61 -34.49
C GLN A 105 -91.03 -21.68 -33.77
N ALA A 106 -91.48 -22.93 -33.73
CA ALA A 106 -90.73 -24.03 -33.14
C ALA A 106 -89.34 -24.21 -33.79
N ARG A 107 -89.25 -24.02 -35.12
CA ARG A 107 -87.98 -24.07 -35.85
C ARG A 107 -87.09 -22.86 -35.56
N ALA A 108 -87.64 -21.67 -35.37
CA ALA A 108 -86.90 -20.50 -34.92
C ALA A 108 -86.32 -20.73 -33.52
N ASP A 109 -87.11 -21.28 -32.59
CA ASP A 109 -86.66 -21.64 -31.24
C ASP A 109 -85.53 -22.68 -31.25
N GLU A 110 -85.60 -23.69 -32.13
CA GLU A 110 -84.51 -24.66 -32.33
C GLU A 110 -83.22 -24.01 -32.86
N ILE A 111 -83.35 -23.03 -33.77
CA ILE A 111 -82.21 -22.30 -34.33
C ILE A 111 -81.59 -21.40 -33.24
N ILE A 112 -82.42 -20.70 -32.46
CA ILE A 112 -81.99 -19.86 -31.34
C ILE A 112 -81.26 -20.73 -30.29
N LYS A 113 -81.87 -21.81 -29.80
CA LYS A 113 -81.25 -22.72 -28.81
C LYS A 113 -79.93 -23.32 -29.32
N ARG A 114 -79.85 -23.67 -30.61
CA ARG A 114 -78.60 -24.16 -31.22
C ARG A 114 -77.55 -23.05 -31.32
N ALA A 115 -77.94 -21.83 -31.64
CA ALA A 115 -77.04 -20.67 -31.71
C ALA A 115 -76.55 -20.25 -30.32
N GLU A 116 -77.41 -20.25 -29.31
CA GLU A 116 -77.08 -20.02 -27.90
C GLU A 116 -76.07 -21.05 -27.40
N ALA A 117 -76.34 -22.35 -27.56
CA ALA A 117 -75.40 -23.41 -27.16
C ALA A 117 -74.05 -23.35 -27.91
N ALA A 118 -74.06 -22.93 -29.19
CA ALA A 118 -72.83 -22.71 -29.95
C ALA A 118 -72.06 -21.47 -29.49
N ALA A 119 -72.77 -20.40 -29.12
CA ALA A 119 -72.20 -19.21 -28.51
C ALA A 119 -71.59 -19.54 -27.15
N GLU A 120 -72.35 -20.12 -26.21
CA GLU A 120 -71.86 -20.54 -24.89
C GLU A 120 -70.59 -21.39 -24.97
N LYS A 121 -70.55 -22.37 -25.88
CA LYS A 121 -69.35 -23.18 -26.11
C LYS A 121 -68.14 -22.36 -26.59
N THR A 122 -68.38 -21.39 -27.47
CA THR A 122 -67.32 -20.49 -27.98
C THR A 122 -66.84 -19.54 -26.89
N TRP A 123 -67.76 -18.99 -26.07
CA TRP A 123 -67.45 -18.12 -24.94
C TRP A 123 -66.70 -18.87 -23.84
N ALA A 124 -67.11 -20.10 -23.49
CA ALA A 124 -66.42 -20.96 -22.55
C ALA A 124 -64.99 -21.29 -23.01
N GLY A 125 -64.80 -21.65 -24.28
CA GLY A 125 -63.46 -21.88 -24.84
C GLY A 125 -62.57 -20.63 -24.83
N SER A 126 -63.15 -19.46 -25.12
CA SER A 126 -62.45 -18.17 -25.10
C SER A 126 -62.06 -17.73 -23.68
N THR A 127 -62.96 -17.91 -22.70
CA THR A 127 -62.66 -17.60 -21.30
C THR A 127 -61.62 -18.56 -20.72
N GLU A 128 -61.69 -19.86 -21.01
CA GLU A 128 -60.70 -20.85 -20.60
C GLU A 128 -59.31 -20.59 -21.24
N ALA A 129 -59.27 -20.20 -22.52
CA ALA A 129 -58.02 -19.76 -23.15
C ALA A 129 -57.45 -18.49 -22.47
N SER A 130 -58.33 -17.55 -22.12
CA SER A 130 -57.95 -16.29 -21.46
C SER A 130 -57.49 -16.48 -20.01
N THR A 131 -58.07 -17.40 -19.24
CA THR A 131 -57.59 -17.74 -17.89
C THR A 131 -56.25 -18.44 -17.96
N LYS A 132 -56.09 -19.46 -18.81
CA LYS A 132 -54.80 -20.14 -19.05
C LYS A 132 -53.70 -19.17 -19.48
N LEU A 133 -54.02 -18.16 -20.28
CA LEU A 133 -53.06 -17.14 -20.68
C LEU A 133 -52.67 -16.22 -19.51
N ARG A 134 -53.65 -15.77 -18.71
CA ARG A 134 -53.37 -15.00 -17.48
C ARG A 134 -52.51 -15.79 -16.50
N GLU A 135 -52.86 -17.03 -16.21
CA GLU A 135 -52.08 -17.92 -15.33
C GLU A 135 -50.63 -18.07 -15.78
N ARG A 136 -50.39 -18.19 -17.10
CA ARG A 136 -49.03 -18.24 -17.67
C ARG A 136 -48.27 -16.94 -17.45
N TYR A 137 -48.91 -15.79 -17.69
CA TYR A 137 -48.27 -14.49 -17.44
C TYR A 137 -48.02 -14.26 -15.94
N THR A 138 -48.95 -14.60 -15.05
CA THR A 138 -48.76 -14.51 -13.60
C THR A 138 -47.60 -15.38 -13.13
N LYS A 139 -47.45 -16.61 -13.68
CA LYS A 139 -46.30 -17.48 -13.41
C LYS A 139 -44.99 -16.88 -13.93
N LEU A 140 -44.98 -16.37 -15.17
CA LEU A 140 -43.79 -15.75 -15.76
C LEU A 140 -43.34 -14.51 -14.98
N VAL A 141 -44.26 -13.64 -14.59
CA VAL A 141 -43.95 -12.47 -13.75
C VAL A 141 -43.37 -12.92 -12.41
N ALA A 142 -44.01 -13.88 -11.73
CA ALA A 142 -43.50 -14.43 -10.47
C ALA A 142 -42.17 -15.22 -10.60
N GLU A 143 -41.78 -15.66 -11.80
CA GLU A 143 -40.46 -16.22 -12.09
C GLU A 143 -39.41 -15.13 -12.32
N LEU A 144 -39.77 -14.05 -13.02
CA LEU A 144 -38.91 -12.87 -13.20
C LEU A 144 -38.65 -12.14 -11.88
N ASP A 145 -39.67 -11.99 -11.03
CA ASP A 145 -39.54 -11.39 -9.70
C ASP A 145 -38.54 -12.19 -8.84
N LYS A 146 -38.66 -13.53 -8.82
CA LYS A 146 -37.71 -14.41 -8.15
C LYS A 146 -36.29 -14.30 -8.71
N GLN A 147 -36.13 -14.16 -10.03
CA GLN A 147 -34.82 -13.97 -10.64
C GLN A 147 -34.21 -12.60 -10.26
N ALA A 148 -35.05 -11.55 -10.17
CA ALA A 148 -34.62 -10.25 -9.68
C ALA A 148 -34.21 -10.30 -8.20
N ASP A 149 -35.00 -10.96 -7.33
CA ASP A 149 -34.66 -11.13 -5.92
C ASP A 149 -33.35 -11.91 -5.72
N LEU A 150 -33.16 -13.00 -6.49
CA LEU A 150 -31.91 -13.77 -6.47
C LEU A 150 -30.71 -12.90 -6.89
N LEU A 151 -30.80 -12.21 -8.04
CA LEU A 151 -29.73 -11.32 -8.51
C LEU A 151 -29.44 -10.18 -7.53
N HIS A 152 -30.45 -9.58 -6.91
CA HIS A 152 -30.24 -8.58 -5.86
C HIS A 152 -29.50 -9.19 -4.66
N SER A 153 -29.90 -10.38 -4.20
CA SER A 153 -29.22 -11.05 -3.08
C SER A 153 -27.77 -11.41 -3.41
N GLU A 154 -27.47 -11.88 -4.64
CA GLU A 154 -26.12 -12.15 -5.12
C GLU A 154 -25.27 -10.87 -5.20
N HIS A 155 -25.84 -9.77 -5.70
CA HIS A 155 -25.18 -8.47 -5.74
C HIS A 155 -24.94 -7.88 -4.34
N GLU A 156 -25.90 -7.98 -3.41
CA GLU A 156 -25.72 -7.54 -2.03
C GLU A 156 -24.65 -8.35 -1.31
N ASN A 157 -24.64 -9.68 -1.49
CA ASN A 157 -23.61 -10.56 -0.95
C ASN A 157 -22.22 -10.19 -1.51
N ALA A 158 -22.06 -10.08 -2.82
CA ALA A 158 -20.79 -9.69 -3.45
C ALA A 158 -20.33 -8.28 -3.02
N LEU A 159 -21.26 -7.33 -2.84
CA LEU A 159 -20.95 -6.01 -2.29
C LEU A 159 -20.56 -6.08 -0.80
N SER A 160 -21.13 -7.00 -0.02
CA SER A 160 -20.77 -7.20 1.38
C SER A 160 -19.37 -7.82 1.52
N GLU A 161 -19.03 -8.80 0.69
CA GLU A 161 -17.74 -9.46 0.64
C GLU A 161 -16.64 -8.48 0.21
N THR A 162 -16.83 -7.78 -0.91
CA THR A 162 -15.86 -6.76 -1.37
C THR A 162 -15.70 -5.62 -0.37
N ARG A 163 -16.75 -5.18 0.33
CA ARG A 163 -16.62 -4.21 1.45
C ARG A 163 -15.79 -4.78 2.59
N ALA A 164 -16.00 -6.04 2.98
CA ALA A 164 -15.22 -6.69 4.04
C ALA A 164 -13.75 -6.89 3.64
N GLU A 165 -13.47 -7.23 2.38
CA GLU A 165 -12.09 -7.32 1.85
C GLU A 165 -11.40 -5.97 1.80
N VAL A 166 -12.07 -4.92 1.28
CA VAL A 166 -11.52 -3.55 1.26
C VAL A 166 -11.26 -3.04 2.68
N GLN A 167 -12.14 -3.34 3.64
CA GLN A 167 -11.91 -3.02 5.06
C GLN A 167 -10.68 -3.77 5.60
N ARG A 168 -10.55 -5.09 5.37
CA ARG A 168 -9.37 -5.88 5.76
C ARG A 168 -8.08 -5.33 5.17
N LEU A 169 -8.05 -5.05 3.87
CA LEU A 169 -6.90 -4.47 3.18
C LEU A 169 -6.56 -3.06 3.68
N THR A 170 -7.57 -2.25 4.05
CA THR A 170 -7.37 -0.92 4.62
C THR A 170 -6.76 -1.00 6.03
N VAL A 171 -7.25 -1.90 6.88
CA VAL A 171 -6.70 -2.15 8.22
C VAL A 171 -5.27 -2.69 8.12
N GLU A 172 -5.02 -3.66 7.23
CA GLU A 172 -3.68 -4.21 7.01
C GLU A 172 -2.71 -3.15 6.47
N ALA A 173 -3.15 -2.29 5.53
CA ALA A 173 -2.34 -1.19 5.02
C ALA A 173 -2.03 -0.14 6.10
N ALA A 174 -2.97 0.14 7.02
CA ALA A 174 -2.74 1.01 8.16
C ALA A 174 -1.71 0.41 9.14
N GLN A 175 -1.86 -0.87 9.50
CA GLN A 175 -0.90 -1.60 10.33
C GLN A 175 0.51 -1.64 9.71
N ARG A 176 0.61 -1.93 8.41
CA ARG A 176 1.89 -1.92 7.68
C ARG A 176 2.55 -0.53 7.67
N ARG A 177 1.77 0.55 7.57
CA ARG A 177 2.29 1.93 7.71
C ARG A 177 2.84 2.18 9.11
N GLU A 178 2.07 1.87 10.16
CA GLU A 178 2.51 2.05 11.55
C GLU A 178 3.78 1.23 11.88
N LEU A 179 3.89 0.01 11.36
CA LEU A 179 5.12 -0.79 11.48
C LEU A 179 6.32 -0.12 10.79
N LEU A 180 6.15 0.38 9.55
CA LEU A 180 7.21 1.09 8.83
C LEU A 180 7.59 2.41 9.50
N ASP A 181 6.63 3.14 10.04
CA ASP A 181 6.86 4.41 10.75
C ASP A 181 7.60 4.16 12.08
N THR A 182 7.18 3.17 12.88
CA THR A 182 7.89 2.80 14.11
C THR A 182 9.30 2.24 13.83
N GLU A 183 9.50 1.50 12.74
CA GLU A 183 10.83 1.13 12.27
C GLU A 183 11.69 2.32 11.85
N ALA A 184 11.11 3.27 11.10
CA ALA A 184 11.79 4.48 10.66
C ALA A 184 12.19 5.36 11.85
N GLU A 185 11.32 5.50 12.86
CA GLU A 185 11.65 6.17 14.12
C GLU A 185 12.77 5.45 14.88
N ARG A 186 12.71 4.12 15.02
CA ARG A 186 13.78 3.34 15.66
C ARG A 186 15.12 3.53 14.94
N LYS A 187 15.12 3.53 13.60
CA LYS A 187 16.30 3.79 12.77
C LYS A 187 16.81 5.23 12.95
N ARG A 188 15.93 6.24 12.94
CA ARG A 188 16.28 7.65 13.22
C ARG A 188 16.93 7.81 14.59
N ARG A 189 16.27 7.35 15.66
CA ARG A 189 16.79 7.42 17.04
C ARG A 189 18.10 6.67 17.22
N LYS A 190 18.33 5.58 16.49
CA LYS A 190 19.61 4.87 16.48
C LYS A 190 20.72 5.71 15.83
N LEU A 191 20.47 6.23 14.62
CA LEU A 191 21.42 7.08 13.90
C LEU A 191 21.74 8.37 14.66
N GLU A 192 20.75 8.97 15.32
CA GLU A 192 20.91 10.16 16.15
C GLU A 192 21.88 9.89 17.32
N ARG A 193 21.66 8.81 18.09
CA ARG A 193 22.59 8.40 19.17
C ARG A 193 23.99 8.06 18.66
N GLU A 194 24.09 7.37 17.51
CA GLU A 194 25.38 7.03 16.89
C GLU A 194 26.12 8.30 16.43
N PHE A 195 25.40 9.28 15.89
CA PHE A 195 25.94 10.57 15.47
C PHE A 195 26.36 11.44 16.66
N GLU A 196 25.53 11.52 17.72
CA GLU A 196 25.86 12.18 18.98
C GLU A 196 27.11 11.57 19.63
N ALA A 197 27.20 10.24 19.70
CA ALA A 197 28.37 9.54 20.22
C ALA A 197 29.63 9.81 19.36
N SER A 198 29.48 9.82 18.03
CA SER A 198 30.52 10.22 17.08
C SER A 198 31.01 11.66 17.33
N LEU A 199 30.10 12.63 17.46
CA LEU A 199 30.43 14.02 17.72
C LEU A 199 31.06 14.21 19.11
N ALA A 200 30.57 13.50 20.13
CA ALA A 200 31.15 13.51 21.47
C ALA A 200 32.58 12.96 21.47
N ALA A 201 32.83 11.85 20.76
CA ALA A 201 34.16 11.27 20.60
C ALA A 201 35.11 12.21 19.83
N GLN A 202 34.63 12.84 18.74
CA GLN A 202 35.42 13.82 17.98
C GLN A 202 35.74 15.07 18.81
N LYS A 203 34.77 15.62 19.55
CA LYS A 203 34.97 16.74 20.48
C LYS A 203 36.00 16.38 21.55
N ALA A 204 35.85 15.25 22.22
CA ALA A 204 36.80 14.78 23.24
C ALA A 204 38.20 14.54 22.67
N ALA A 205 38.33 14.07 21.42
CA ALA A 205 39.62 13.91 20.75
C ALA A 205 40.28 15.27 20.41
N LEU A 206 39.50 16.24 19.93
CA LEU A 206 39.98 17.61 19.67
C LEU A 206 40.35 18.34 20.97
N GLU A 207 39.55 18.20 22.02
CA GLU A 207 39.83 18.76 23.36
C GLU A 207 41.12 18.17 23.95
N LYS A 208 41.32 16.85 23.85
CA LYS A 208 42.59 16.20 24.20
C LYS A 208 43.76 16.77 23.40
N HIS A 209 43.66 16.82 22.08
CA HIS A 209 44.72 17.37 21.24
C HIS A 209 45.04 18.84 21.57
N VAL A 210 44.04 19.67 21.88
CA VAL A 210 44.26 21.05 22.34
C VAL A 210 44.90 21.08 23.74
N ALA A 211 44.51 20.20 24.66
CA ALA A 211 45.14 20.08 25.97
C ALA A 211 46.60 19.61 25.89
N ASP A 212 46.88 18.63 25.03
CA ASP A 212 48.23 18.11 24.75
C ASP A 212 49.10 19.19 24.11
N GLN A 213 48.59 19.93 23.12
CA GLN A 213 49.29 21.07 22.52
C GLN A 213 49.56 22.19 23.52
N ARG A 214 48.58 22.54 24.38
CA ARG A 214 48.76 23.53 25.45
C ARG A 214 49.81 23.09 26.45
N THR A 215 49.79 21.82 26.85
CA THR A 215 50.76 21.23 27.79
C THR A 215 52.16 21.18 27.17
N ALA A 216 52.29 20.74 25.92
CA ALA A 216 53.55 20.73 25.19
C ALA A 216 54.12 22.15 25.00
N SER A 217 53.26 23.12 24.63
CA SER A 217 53.64 24.53 24.48
C SER A 217 54.08 25.14 25.81
N LYS A 218 53.35 24.88 26.91
CA LYS A 218 53.74 25.31 28.26
C LYS A 218 55.08 24.71 28.67
N ASN A 219 55.27 23.41 28.51
CA ASN A 219 56.52 22.72 28.82
C ASN A 219 57.69 23.24 27.96
N GLN A 220 57.46 23.59 26.69
CA GLN A 220 58.47 24.21 25.82
C GLN A 220 58.80 25.64 26.26
N ALA A 221 57.81 26.43 26.67
CA ALA A 221 58.02 27.77 27.20
C ALA A 221 58.80 27.72 28.53
N GLU A 222 58.42 26.84 29.45
CA GLU A 222 59.13 26.60 30.71
C GLU A 222 60.57 26.15 30.47
N ARG A 223 60.83 25.25 29.50
CA ARG A 223 62.20 24.87 29.09
C ARG A 223 63.00 26.05 28.55
N ARG A 224 62.45 26.83 27.61
CA ARG A 224 63.13 28.02 27.06
C ARG A 224 63.42 29.06 28.14
N ILE A 225 62.51 29.25 29.10
CA ILE A 225 62.73 30.15 30.25
C ILE A 225 63.82 29.59 31.18
N ALA A 226 63.83 28.28 31.46
CA ALA A 226 64.86 27.64 32.26
C ALA A 226 66.25 27.71 31.58
N GLU A 227 66.32 27.46 30.27
CA GLU A 227 67.53 27.59 29.44
C GLU A 227 68.02 29.04 29.40
N ALA A 228 67.14 30.00 29.08
CA ALA A 228 67.50 31.43 29.02
C ALA A 228 67.91 31.99 30.40
N THR A 229 67.27 31.56 31.50
CA THR A 229 67.68 31.96 32.85
C THR A 229 68.96 31.28 33.30
N ALA A 230 69.23 30.04 32.88
CA ALA A 230 70.51 29.38 33.12
C ALA A 230 71.66 30.04 32.33
N GLU A 231 71.43 30.40 31.06
CA GLU A 231 72.39 31.19 30.28
C GLU A 231 72.59 32.61 30.84
N ALA A 232 71.52 33.28 31.26
CA ALA A 232 71.63 34.61 31.86
C ALA A 232 72.43 34.56 33.17
N LYS A 233 72.21 33.52 34.00
CA LYS A 233 73.05 33.25 35.18
C LYS A 233 74.51 33.02 34.78
N ARG A 234 74.79 32.13 33.82
CA ARG A 234 76.17 31.90 33.33
C ARG A 234 76.83 33.19 32.85
N ARG A 235 76.16 34.01 32.04
CA ARG A 235 76.68 35.31 31.57
C ARG A 235 76.90 36.30 32.72
N LEU A 236 76.06 36.30 33.75
CA LEU A 236 76.26 37.11 34.96
C LEU A 236 77.41 36.58 35.83
N ASP A 237 77.55 35.27 35.98
CA ASP A 237 78.64 34.62 36.72
C ASP A 237 79.98 34.85 36.01
N GLU A 238 80.02 34.74 34.67
CA GLU A 238 81.16 35.08 33.82
C GLU A 238 81.49 36.57 33.91
N ALA A 239 80.51 37.47 33.71
CA ALA A 239 80.74 38.91 33.78
C ALA A 239 81.15 39.38 35.18
N THR A 240 80.64 38.77 36.26
CA THR A 240 81.08 39.07 37.63
C THR A 240 82.43 38.46 37.95
N ALA A 241 82.79 37.30 37.39
CA ALA A 241 84.14 36.74 37.49
C ALA A 241 85.15 37.61 36.71
N GLU A 242 84.81 38.10 35.52
CA GLU A 242 85.62 39.07 34.80
C GLU A 242 85.72 40.41 35.52
N ALA A 243 84.62 40.92 36.08
CA ALA A 243 84.63 42.17 36.85
C ALA A 243 85.51 42.04 38.09
N LYS A 244 85.45 40.90 38.81
CA LYS A 244 86.38 40.56 39.90
C LYS A 244 87.83 40.52 39.41
N ARG A 245 88.13 39.76 38.35
CA ARG A 245 89.48 39.72 37.75
C ARG A 245 90.01 41.11 37.39
N ARG A 246 89.22 41.93 36.69
CA ARG A 246 89.60 43.32 36.35
C ARG A 246 89.80 44.19 37.59
N LEU A 247 89.03 43.97 38.66
CA LEU A 247 89.15 44.70 39.93
C LEU A 247 90.39 44.23 40.72
N ASP A 248 90.70 42.94 40.72
CA ASP A 248 91.91 42.35 41.30
C ASP A 248 93.16 42.78 40.53
N GLU A 249 93.11 42.81 39.20
CA GLU A 249 94.14 43.38 38.31
C GLU A 249 94.33 44.88 38.56
N ALA A 250 93.24 45.65 38.67
CA ALA A 250 93.32 47.08 38.99
C ALA A 250 93.87 47.32 40.41
N THR A 251 93.54 46.45 41.37
CA THR A 251 93.99 46.53 42.76
C THR A 251 95.45 46.12 42.90
N THR A 252 95.90 45.08 42.17
CA THR A 252 97.32 44.70 42.09
C THR A 252 98.13 45.74 41.34
N GLN A 253 97.62 46.34 40.26
CA GLN A 253 98.26 47.51 39.62
C GLN A 253 98.29 48.73 40.53
N ALA A 254 97.25 48.99 41.33
CA ALA A 254 97.23 50.06 42.33
C ALA A 254 98.26 49.79 43.44
N ALA A 255 98.36 48.55 43.94
CA ALA A 255 99.37 48.11 44.89
C ALA A 255 100.81 48.19 44.31
N GLN A 256 100.99 47.88 43.04
CA GLN A 256 102.26 48.08 42.33
C GLN A 256 102.59 49.56 42.17
N ARG A 257 101.62 50.41 41.84
CA ARG A 257 101.81 51.87 41.76
C ARG A 257 102.11 52.48 43.12
N THR A 258 101.44 52.07 44.19
CA THR A 258 101.73 52.55 45.55
C THR A 258 103.06 52.01 46.07
N THR A 259 103.45 50.76 45.80
CA THR A 259 104.79 50.27 46.17
C THR A 259 105.90 50.94 45.33
N VAL A 260 105.70 51.23 44.05
CA VAL A 260 106.63 52.04 43.24
C VAL A 260 106.68 53.49 43.72
N ALA A 261 105.54 54.08 44.10
CA ALA A 261 105.50 55.41 44.69
C ALA A 261 106.22 55.44 46.05
N ASN A 262 105.98 54.46 46.92
CA ASN A 262 106.66 54.32 48.21
C ASN A 262 108.16 54.12 48.01
N ARG A 263 108.62 53.26 47.08
CA ARG A 263 110.04 53.14 46.73
C ARG A 263 110.64 54.44 46.19
N LYS A 264 109.88 55.24 45.44
CA LYS A 264 110.30 56.59 45.03
C LYS A 264 110.37 57.55 46.21
N VAL A 265 109.45 57.48 47.16
CA VAL A 265 109.46 58.27 48.40
C VAL A 265 110.60 57.85 49.32
N GLU A 266 110.86 56.55 49.47
CA GLU A 266 112.03 56.00 50.18
C GLU A 266 113.31 56.46 49.51
N ARG A 267 113.44 56.36 48.19
CA ARG A 267 114.63 56.84 47.46
C ARG A 267 114.79 58.37 47.53
N LEU A 268 113.69 59.13 47.57
CA LEU A 268 113.73 60.58 47.86
C LEU A 268 114.08 60.86 49.32
N ALA A 269 113.70 59.99 50.27
CA ALA A 269 114.09 60.09 51.67
C ALA A 269 115.57 59.74 51.85
N GLU A 270 116.09 58.72 51.17
CA GLU A 270 117.51 58.39 51.06
C GLU A 270 118.30 59.54 50.44
N ILE A 271 117.84 60.13 49.34
CA ILE A 271 118.47 61.32 48.74
C ILE A 271 118.39 62.51 49.71
N ARG A 272 117.30 62.68 50.47
CA ARG A 272 117.18 63.73 51.50
C ARG A 272 118.08 63.46 52.71
N GLU A 273 118.35 62.20 53.04
CA GLU A 273 119.20 61.79 54.16
C GLU A 273 120.69 61.85 53.76
N GLN A 274 121.01 61.52 52.51
CA GLN A 274 122.29 61.81 51.85
C GLN A 274 122.51 63.32 51.70
N ALA A 275 121.49 64.11 51.35
CA ALA A 275 121.57 65.57 51.29
C ALA A 275 121.71 66.19 52.68
N ARG A 276 121.10 65.60 53.73
CA ARG A 276 121.38 65.94 55.12
C ARG A 276 122.79 65.58 55.54
N LYS A 277 123.33 64.44 55.10
CA LYS A 277 124.73 64.04 55.34
C LYS A 277 125.72 64.92 54.58
N SER A 278 125.40 65.35 53.36
CA SER A 278 126.24 66.30 52.60
C SER A 278 126.12 67.71 53.15
N LEU A 279 124.95 68.13 53.66
CA LEU A 279 124.81 69.36 54.43
C LEU A 279 125.60 69.28 55.74
N ALA A 280 125.48 68.20 56.51
CA ALA A 280 126.26 68.01 57.74
C ALA A 280 127.78 67.95 57.47
N MET A 281 128.22 67.34 56.37
CA MET A 281 129.64 67.39 55.96
C MET A 281 130.05 68.80 55.48
N ALA A 282 129.18 69.53 54.80
CA ALA A 282 129.43 70.93 54.45
C ALA A 282 129.42 71.84 55.68
N GLU A 283 128.64 71.52 56.70
CA GLU A 283 128.49 72.22 57.98
C GLU A 283 129.64 71.89 58.95
N ASP A 284 130.20 70.68 58.90
CA ASP A 284 131.50 70.33 59.53
C ASP A 284 132.66 71.04 58.83
N ILE A 285 132.63 71.15 57.49
CA ILE A 285 133.64 71.90 56.73
C ILE A 285 133.50 73.42 56.98
N LEU A 286 132.27 73.94 57.08
CA LEU A 286 132.01 75.33 57.47
C LEU A 286 132.47 75.61 58.90
N ASN A 287 132.09 74.79 59.88
CA ASN A 287 132.56 74.90 61.27
C ASN A 287 134.10 74.86 61.37
N ARG A 288 134.76 74.09 60.48
CA ARG A 288 136.22 74.04 60.41
C ARG A 288 136.85 75.29 59.79
N SER A 289 136.10 76.07 59.01
CA SER A 289 136.49 77.40 58.52
C SER A 289 135.99 78.57 59.39
N GLU A 290 134.95 78.39 60.22
CA GLU A 290 134.36 79.45 61.06
C GLU A 290 135.23 79.87 62.25
N THR A 291 136.31 79.14 62.53
CA THR A 291 137.33 79.55 63.51
C THR A 291 138.35 80.56 62.95
N GLN A 292 138.19 81.05 61.72
CA GLN A 292 139.02 82.12 61.13
C GLN A 292 138.19 83.24 60.48
N LEU A 293 137.73 84.17 61.34
CA LEU A 293 137.64 85.62 61.11
C LEU A 293 136.76 86.18 59.95
N ALA A 294 135.59 86.68 60.37
CA ALA A 294 135.05 88.03 60.09
C ALA A 294 134.66 88.47 58.65
N ALA A 295 133.38 88.83 58.45
CA ALA A 295 132.87 90.22 58.47
C ALA A 295 131.63 90.50 57.58
N LEU A 296 130.67 91.26 58.15
CA LEU A 296 129.77 92.25 57.48
C LEU A 296 128.61 91.72 56.57
N PRO A 297 127.54 92.54 56.31
CA PRO A 297 126.16 92.09 56.62
C PRO A 297 125.14 92.29 55.46
N GLU A 298 123.84 92.20 55.81
CA GLU A 298 122.67 92.69 55.04
C GLU A 298 122.33 91.87 53.75
N GLU A 299 121.10 91.76 53.24
CA GLU A 299 119.79 92.33 53.64
C GLU A 299 118.63 91.42 53.09
N ALA A 300 117.40 91.62 53.60
CA ALA A 300 116.11 91.79 52.88
C ALA A 300 115.77 91.01 51.55
N VAL A 301 114.52 90.69 51.13
CA VAL A 301 113.14 90.88 51.66
C VAL A 301 112.13 90.10 50.77
N ILE A 302 111.24 89.30 51.39
CA ILE A 302 109.80 89.09 51.07
C ILE A 302 109.42 88.62 49.59
N PRO A 303 108.18 88.70 49.02
CA PRO A 303 107.48 87.45 48.60
C PRO A 303 106.78 87.43 47.22
N GLN A 304 106.04 86.32 46.98
CA GLN A 304 104.74 86.19 46.29
C GLN A 304 104.46 86.82 44.91
N ALA A 305 103.70 86.03 44.12
CA ALA A 305 102.70 86.45 43.13
C ALA A 305 103.24 87.15 41.87
N SER A 306 102.56 87.16 40.73
CA SER A 306 101.46 86.36 40.16
C SER A 306 101.28 86.85 38.71
N LYS A 307 100.60 86.07 37.84
CA LYS A 307 99.96 86.56 36.59
C LYS A 307 100.92 87.03 35.47
N LEU A 308 100.54 87.08 34.19
CA LEU A 308 99.54 86.35 33.38
C LEU A 308 99.76 86.79 31.91
N VAL A 309 99.71 85.88 30.92
CA VAL A 309 99.51 86.16 29.46
C VAL A 309 100.60 87.04 28.78
N GLY A 310 101.02 86.81 27.53
CA GLY A 310 100.67 85.81 26.52
C GLY A 310 100.93 86.38 25.10
N GLY A 311 101.06 85.50 24.10
CA GLY A 311 101.34 85.86 22.69
C GLY A 311 102.85 85.96 22.37
N ASP A 312 103.35 85.53 21.20
CA ASP A 312 102.67 84.84 20.09
C ASP A 312 103.64 83.93 19.29
N ASP A 313 103.03 82.98 18.60
CA ASP A 313 103.53 82.06 17.55
C ASP A 313 103.97 82.85 16.25
N PRO A 314 104.55 82.27 15.14
CA PRO A 314 104.12 80.97 14.57
C PRO A 314 105.06 80.10 13.67
N GLU A 315 104.51 78.91 13.38
CA GLU A 315 104.54 78.11 12.12
C GLU A 315 105.83 77.51 11.52
N SER A 316 105.80 76.17 11.31
CA SER A 316 105.53 75.61 9.95
C SER A 316 105.29 74.08 9.88
N ALA A 317 104.26 73.69 9.12
CA ALA A 317 103.88 72.46 8.37
C ALA A 317 104.77 71.16 8.41
N THR A 318 104.28 69.93 8.17
CA THR A 318 103.45 69.49 7.00
C THR A 318 102.73 68.12 7.19
N THR A 319 101.68 67.87 6.39
CA THR A 319 100.72 66.72 6.27
C THR A 319 101.23 65.60 5.31
N PRO A 320 100.46 64.58 4.80
CA PRO A 320 99.01 64.17 4.86
C PRO A 320 98.80 62.68 5.30
N SER A 321 97.68 61.92 5.11
CA SER A 321 96.45 62.00 4.25
C SER A 321 95.25 61.18 4.82
N ALA A 322 94.22 60.87 3.99
CA ALA A 322 92.92 60.23 4.34
C ALA A 322 92.50 59.14 3.28
N PRO A 323 91.22 58.79 2.97
CA PRO A 323 89.89 58.86 3.66
C PRO A 323 88.98 57.58 3.49
N VAL A 324 87.67 57.68 3.83
CA VAL A 324 86.44 57.21 3.07
C VAL A 324 85.31 56.55 3.93
N VAL A 325 84.06 56.90 3.60
CA VAL A 325 82.76 56.32 4.05
C VAL A 325 81.98 55.84 2.80
N PRO A 326 81.02 54.89 2.87
CA PRO A 326 79.68 55.24 2.36
C PRO A 326 78.46 54.55 3.03
N VAL A 327 77.28 55.11 2.70
CA VAL A 327 75.90 54.66 3.01
C VAL A 327 75.39 53.62 1.99
N VAL A 328 74.59 52.62 2.40
CA VAL A 328 73.58 51.97 1.51
C VAL A 328 72.32 51.53 2.30
N GLN A 329 71.16 51.82 1.72
CA GLN A 329 69.84 51.21 1.98
C GLN A 329 69.33 50.65 0.62
N PRO A 330 68.62 49.51 0.57
CA PRO A 330 67.57 49.39 -0.45
C PRO A 330 66.31 48.58 -0.05
N SER A 331 65.34 48.60 -0.96
CA SER A 331 63.91 48.29 -0.76
C SER A 331 63.45 46.96 -1.40
N ILE A 332 62.34 46.40 -0.87
CA ILE A 332 61.13 45.85 -1.57
C ILE A 332 61.33 44.99 -2.85
N PRO A 333 60.87 43.72 -2.90
CA PRO A 333 59.54 43.37 -3.47
C PRO A 333 58.89 42.09 -2.86
N LYS A 334 57.66 41.60 -3.14
CA LYS A 334 56.37 42.04 -3.70
C LYS A 334 55.48 40.78 -3.81
N ALA A 335 54.18 40.90 -3.50
CA ALA A 335 53.05 40.02 -3.88
C ALA A 335 52.98 38.53 -3.45
N ALA A 336 51.87 38.21 -2.77
CA ALA A 336 51.04 37.02 -3.08
C ALA A 336 49.56 37.41 -2.88
N ALA A 337 48.69 37.08 -3.84
CA ALA A 337 47.28 37.47 -3.81
C ALA A 337 46.38 36.38 -3.18
N PRO A 338 45.29 36.76 -2.49
CA PRO A 338 44.30 35.78 -2.03
C PRO A 338 43.30 35.43 -3.15
N LYS A 339 43.06 34.13 -3.37
CA LYS A 339 41.88 33.63 -4.10
C LYS A 339 40.91 32.99 -3.09
N PRO A 340 39.66 33.45 -2.98
CA PRO A 340 38.61 32.71 -2.29
C PRO A 340 38.01 31.62 -3.21
N ALA A 341 37.59 30.52 -2.61
CA ALA A 341 36.72 29.51 -3.22
C ALA A 341 35.23 29.90 -3.00
N PRO A 342 34.27 28.98 -3.16
CA PRO A 342 33.79 28.39 -4.41
C PRO A 342 32.34 28.82 -4.71
N LYS A 343 31.78 28.44 -5.86
CA LYS A 343 30.30 28.40 -6.05
C LYS A 343 29.84 27.10 -6.71
N PRO A 344 28.58 26.66 -6.46
CA PRO A 344 28.19 25.26 -6.57
C PRO A 344 27.02 25.05 -7.57
N VAL A 345 26.39 23.86 -7.46
CA VAL A 345 25.08 23.47 -8.00
C VAL A 345 25.09 22.91 -9.43
N ALA A 346 25.20 21.58 -9.49
CA ALA A 346 24.45 20.80 -10.47
C ALA A 346 22.98 20.66 -9.99
N ALA A 347 22.03 20.68 -10.92
CA ALA A 347 20.64 20.29 -10.68
C ALA A 347 20.09 19.49 -11.88
N PRO A 348 19.25 18.46 -11.68
CA PRO A 348 18.93 17.47 -12.71
C PRO A 348 17.72 17.84 -13.57
N LYS A 349 17.64 17.28 -14.79
CA LYS A 349 16.40 17.25 -15.59
C LYS A 349 15.42 16.18 -15.05
N PRO A 350 14.11 16.47 -14.94
CA PRO A 350 13.09 15.48 -14.62
C PRO A 350 12.66 14.64 -15.84
N ALA A 351 12.03 13.50 -15.58
CA ALA A 351 11.57 12.52 -16.57
C ALA A 351 10.26 12.92 -17.29
N PRO A 352 9.94 12.33 -18.46
CA PRO A 352 8.63 12.47 -19.11
C PRO A 352 7.54 11.70 -18.35
N GLN A 353 6.34 12.25 -18.33
CA GLN A 353 5.18 11.68 -17.62
C GLN A 353 4.46 10.59 -18.43
N ALA A 354 3.78 9.69 -17.73
CA ALA A 354 2.94 8.65 -18.31
C ALA A 354 1.67 9.23 -18.98
N ALA A 355 1.28 8.68 -20.13
CA ALA A 355 0.04 9.01 -20.80
C ALA A 355 -1.16 8.27 -20.18
N LYS A 356 -2.31 8.94 -20.10
CA LYS A 356 -3.60 8.34 -19.72
C LYS A 356 -4.24 7.62 -20.92
N PRO A 357 -4.99 6.52 -20.72
CA PRO A 357 -5.77 5.90 -21.79
C PRO A 357 -7.02 6.74 -22.12
N GLY A 358 -7.30 6.90 -23.42
CA GLY A 358 -8.49 7.59 -23.92
C GLY A 358 -9.64 6.62 -24.19
N ASN A 359 -10.85 7.01 -23.79
CA ASN A 359 -12.10 6.30 -24.09
C ASN A 359 -12.58 6.60 -25.51
N THR A 360 -13.02 5.59 -26.26
CA THR A 360 -13.88 5.74 -27.45
C THR A 360 -14.94 4.64 -27.49
N PRO A 361 -16.24 4.97 -27.48
CA PRO A 361 -17.30 4.00 -27.73
C PRO A 361 -17.60 3.90 -29.24
N ALA A 362 -17.77 2.69 -29.76
CA ALA A 362 -18.27 2.46 -31.11
C ALA A 362 -19.54 1.60 -31.05
N ASN A 363 -20.61 2.08 -31.66
CA ASN A 363 -21.92 1.42 -31.75
C ASN A 363 -22.43 1.47 -33.20
N SER A 364 -23.33 0.53 -33.57
CA SER A 364 -24.05 0.41 -34.85
C SER A 364 -23.15 0.06 -36.06
N ASN A 365 -23.46 -0.92 -36.93
CA ASN A 365 -24.75 -1.30 -37.52
C ASN A 365 -24.82 -2.79 -37.90
N GLY A 366 -26.03 -3.28 -38.19
CA GLY A 366 -26.32 -4.70 -38.47
C GLY A 366 -26.21 -5.16 -39.93
N PRO A 367 -27.21 -5.91 -40.46
CA PRO A 367 -27.06 -7.36 -40.58
C PRO A 367 -27.02 -7.89 -42.03
N ALA A 368 -26.49 -9.10 -42.22
CA ALA A 368 -26.48 -9.79 -43.52
C ALA A 368 -26.91 -11.27 -43.41
N THR A 369 -28.04 -11.60 -44.02
CA THR A 369 -28.57 -12.96 -44.19
C THR A 369 -28.24 -13.51 -45.59
N LYS A 370 -27.72 -14.74 -45.70
CA LYS A 370 -28.07 -15.63 -46.84
C LYS A 370 -27.78 -17.12 -46.52
N PRO A 371 -28.66 -18.07 -46.88
CA PRO A 371 -28.44 -19.50 -46.63
C PRO A 371 -27.72 -20.21 -47.80
N ALA A 372 -27.16 -21.39 -47.51
CA ALA A 372 -26.68 -22.34 -48.51
C ALA A 372 -27.55 -23.62 -48.48
N ASN A 373 -27.99 -24.05 -49.67
CA ASN A 373 -28.89 -25.17 -49.91
C ASN A 373 -28.09 -26.46 -50.15
N GLY A 374 -28.58 -27.60 -49.69
CA GLY A 374 -27.89 -28.90 -49.76
C GLY A 374 -28.85 -30.09 -49.74
N ASN A 375 -29.77 -30.13 -50.70
CA ASN A 375 -30.83 -31.13 -50.76
C ASN A 375 -30.43 -32.32 -51.64
N GLY A 376 -30.37 -33.53 -51.07
CA GLY A 376 -30.03 -34.78 -51.77
C GLY A 376 -30.90 -35.94 -51.29
N ALA A 377 -31.93 -36.27 -52.06
CA ALA A 377 -32.99 -37.21 -51.68
C ALA A 377 -32.51 -38.69 -51.69
N LYS A 378 -32.84 -39.50 -50.66
CA LYS A 378 -33.89 -40.57 -50.63
C LYS A 378 -33.65 -41.80 -51.55
N PRO A 379 -34.36 -42.93 -51.32
CA PRO A 379 -34.71 -43.59 -50.04
C PRO A 379 -34.48 -45.13 -50.11
N LEU A 380 -34.80 -45.89 -49.04
CA LEU A 380 -35.62 -47.12 -49.09
C LEU A 380 -35.70 -47.81 -47.70
N SER A 381 -36.93 -47.93 -47.19
CA SER A 381 -37.39 -48.93 -46.21
C SER A 381 -38.08 -50.08 -47.01
N PRO A 382 -38.52 -51.23 -46.45
CA PRO A 382 -38.87 -51.46 -45.04
C PRO A 382 -38.64 -52.90 -44.47
N ALA A 383 -39.18 -53.08 -43.25
CA ALA A 383 -39.87 -54.29 -42.74
C ALA A 383 -39.16 -55.24 -41.75
N ALA A 384 -39.75 -55.26 -40.53
CA ALA A 384 -40.12 -56.42 -39.70
C ALA A 384 -39.06 -57.41 -39.17
N GLY A 385 -39.09 -57.66 -37.85
CA GLY A 385 -38.35 -58.76 -37.22
C GLY A 385 -38.23 -58.72 -35.69
N LYS A 386 -39.34 -58.95 -34.95
CA LYS A 386 -39.28 -59.63 -33.63
C LYS A 386 -39.08 -61.15 -33.87
N PRO A 387 -38.67 -62.01 -32.90
CA PRO A 387 -38.89 -61.86 -31.45
C PRO A 387 -37.76 -62.32 -30.49
N GLY A 388 -37.95 -62.03 -29.20
CA GLY A 388 -37.90 -63.03 -28.12
C GLY A 388 -36.58 -63.68 -27.69
N SER A 389 -36.06 -63.21 -26.55
CA SER A 389 -35.74 -64.03 -25.36
C SER A 389 -35.76 -63.12 -24.13
#